data_AF-A0A0V1PM49-F1
#
_entry.id   AF-A0A0V1PM49-F1
#
_cell.length_a   1.000
_cell.length_b   1.000
_cell.length_c   1.000
_cell.angle_alpha   90.00
_cell.angle_beta   90.00
_cell.angle_gamma   90.00
#
_symmetry.space_group_name_H-M   'P 1'
#
loop_
_entity.id
_entity.type
_entity.pdbx_description
1 polymer ?
#
loop_
_entity_poly.entity_id
_entity_poly.type
_entity_poly.pdbx_seq_one_letter_code
_entity_poly.pdbx_strand_id
1 'polypeptide(L)'
;LSTPKTSTLLARKRRASSADEKQYRYTPLYARCSCPNEESDCVPFTSAPLEDGEEICICYFDHVTKSPWPCYSEKQWRSEWCSRCSPNGNCLQILKKRQLSLYEDVKQCVCHSNGKTCLVADKNKPERIWDPAYRDVRLDRYTTSTTTTTTTTTTTTTTTTTTTTTTTTSTATTTTTPIPTTPSEVQEYVDALGFEGITDETAKVSRAQENTLFIMAELPPETKKKVSHQKKDFLLQCSFNGRQCDIENDFELLMDPVYGNCYMFNSNSTINRTTSRAGPIYGLSLVIYVDADDYLPTTKASGVRLLVHSQEEYPFPDTNGYNAPTGLLSSFGIRMKKIERLPQPYGDCIKEGKTKDYIYKDQIYSLEVR
;
A
#
# COMPACT_ATOMS: atom_id res chain seq x y z
N LEU A 1 15.14 -76.41 5.19
CA LEU A 1 14.05 -75.77 4.43
C LEU A 1 13.68 -74.47 5.13
N SER A 2 13.41 -73.43 4.33
CA SER A 2 13.03 -72.04 4.66
C SER A 2 14.12 -71.10 5.21
N THR A 3 14.82 -70.45 4.28
CA THR A 3 15.34 -69.09 4.44
C THR A 3 14.18 -68.08 4.23
N PRO A 4 14.08 -66.99 5.01
CA PRO A 4 13.09 -65.95 4.78
C PRO A 4 13.60 -64.89 3.80
N LYS A 5 12.70 -64.46 2.92
CA LYS A 5 12.90 -63.47 1.87
C LYS A 5 13.02 -62.05 2.45
N THR A 6 14.13 -61.37 2.18
CA THR A 6 14.28 -59.91 2.31
C THR A 6 13.75 -59.24 1.04
N SER A 7 12.67 -58.47 1.17
CA SER A 7 12.12 -57.63 0.10
C SER A 7 12.91 -56.33 -0.01
N THR A 8 13.73 -56.22 -1.05
CA THR A 8 14.40 -55.00 -1.49
C THR A 8 13.38 -53.98 -2.03
N LEU A 9 13.13 -52.90 -1.30
CA LEU A 9 12.49 -51.69 -1.84
C LEU A 9 13.57 -50.78 -2.43
N LEU A 10 13.59 -50.72 -3.77
CA LEU A 10 14.39 -49.81 -4.58
C LEU A 10 14.05 -48.35 -4.22
N ALA A 11 14.94 -47.68 -3.49
CA ALA A 11 14.90 -46.23 -3.34
C ALA A 11 15.22 -45.59 -4.70
N ARG A 12 14.19 -45.01 -5.32
CA ARG A 12 14.27 -44.31 -6.60
C ARG A 12 15.12 -43.03 -6.42
N LYS A 13 16.42 -43.12 -6.72
CA LYS A 13 17.34 -41.99 -6.73
C LYS A 13 16.95 -41.07 -7.90
N ARG A 14 16.13 -40.03 -7.63
CA ARG A 14 15.87 -38.97 -8.60
C ARG A 14 17.20 -38.25 -8.85
N ARG A 15 17.71 -38.34 -10.08
CA ARG A 15 18.73 -37.43 -10.62
C ARG A 15 18.13 -36.01 -10.53
N ALA A 16 18.70 -35.17 -9.67
CA ALA A 16 18.42 -33.75 -9.69
C ALA A 16 18.96 -33.19 -11.01
N SER A 17 18.06 -32.73 -11.88
CA SER A 17 18.45 -31.93 -13.03
C SER A 17 18.89 -30.55 -12.53
N SER A 18 20.03 -30.11 -13.02
CA SER A 18 20.68 -28.81 -12.79
C SER A 18 19.83 -27.63 -13.27
N ALA A 19 18.72 -27.37 -12.58
CA ALA A 19 17.92 -26.16 -12.65
C ALA A 19 17.28 -25.99 -11.25
N ASP A 20 18.11 -25.64 -10.26
CA ASP A 20 17.72 -25.54 -8.85
C ASP A 20 16.71 -24.41 -8.65
N GLU A 21 15.45 -24.81 -8.52
CA GLU A 21 14.34 -23.98 -8.04
C GLU A 21 14.69 -23.57 -6.58
N LYS A 22 14.83 -22.27 -6.33
CA LYS A 22 15.17 -21.76 -4.98
C LYS A 22 14.13 -22.29 -3.98
N GLN A 23 14.61 -23.10 -3.02
CA GLN A 23 13.77 -23.90 -2.12
C GLN A 23 12.81 -23.06 -1.25
N TYR A 24 13.15 -21.79 -0.99
CA TYR A 24 12.40 -20.90 -0.12
C TYR A 24 11.97 -19.65 -0.89
N ARG A 25 10.75 -19.16 -0.60
CA ARG A 25 10.23 -17.92 -1.19
C ARG A 25 11.04 -16.69 -0.78
N TYR A 26 11.52 -16.66 0.47
CA TYR A 26 12.26 -15.53 1.01
C TYR A 26 13.68 -15.91 1.39
N THR A 27 14.63 -15.05 1.02
CA THR A 27 16.05 -15.21 1.35
C THR A 27 16.66 -13.88 1.76
N PRO A 28 17.70 -13.87 2.61
CA PRO A 28 18.42 -12.65 2.90
C PRO A 28 19.24 -12.27 1.67
N LEU A 29 19.27 -10.98 1.34
CA LEU A 29 20.02 -10.44 0.21
C LEU A 29 20.84 -9.22 0.66
N TYR A 30 22.13 -9.20 0.36
CA TYR A 30 22.98 -8.05 0.57
C TYR A 30 22.70 -6.96 -0.46
N ALA A 31 22.54 -5.73 0.01
CA ALA A 31 22.42 -4.55 -0.84
C ALA A 31 23.27 -3.41 -0.28
N ARG A 32 23.83 -2.59 -1.18
CA ARG A 32 24.27 -1.25 -0.80
C ARG A 32 23.02 -0.46 -0.41
N CYS A 33 23.06 0.31 0.67
CA CYS A 33 21.88 1.00 1.15
C CYS A 33 22.19 2.38 1.74
N SER A 34 21.14 3.15 1.98
CA SER A 34 21.20 4.36 2.79
C SER A 34 20.16 4.26 3.91
N CYS A 35 20.62 4.29 5.16
CA CYS A 35 19.77 4.23 6.34
C CYS A 35 19.58 5.63 6.93
N PRO A 36 18.34 6.13 7.12
CA PRO A 36 18.10 7.41 7.77
C PRO A 36 18.61 7.45 9.22
N ASN A 37 18.45 6.34 9.95
CA ASN A 37 18.91 6.11 11.32
C ASN A 37 19.32 4.64 11.51
N GLU A 38 20.10 4.32 12.54
CA GLU A 38 20.56 2.95 12.83
C GLU A 38 19.41 1.97 13.14
N GLU A 39 18.20 2.43 13.49
CA GLU A 39 17.04 1.60 13.83
C GLU A 39 15.89 1.64 12.80
N SER A 40 16.03 2.41 11.71
CA SER A 40 14.99 2.59 10.69
C SER A 40 15.19 1.69 9.47
N ASP A 41 14.12 1.53 8.67
CA ASP A 41 14.18 0.88 7.37
C ASP A 41 15.14 1.64 6.42
N CYS A 42 15.98 0.92 5.69
CA CYS A 42 16.98 1.48 4.79
C CYS A 42 16.56 1.37 3.33
N VAL A 43 17.00 2.30 2.49
CA VAL A 43 16.74 2.29 1.03
C VAL A 43 17.86 1.52 0.32
N PRO A 44 17.58 0.40 -0.38
CA PRO A 44 18.59 -0.39 -1.08
C PRO A 44 18.86 0.11 -2.51
N PHE A 45 20.07 -0.19 -3.00
CA PHE A 45 20.52 0.08 -4.36
C PHE A 45 21.06 -1.22 -5.01
N THR A 46 20.93 -1.33 -6.33
CA THR A 46 21.42 -2.49 -7.12
C THR A 46 22.91 -2.41 -7.44
N SER A 47 23.55 -1.26 -7.23
CA SER A 47 24.98 -1.12 -7.47
C SER A 47 25.81 -1.73 -6.34
N ALA A 48 26.97 -2.26 -6.69
CA ALA A 48 27.97 -2.67 -5.70
C ALA A 48 28.47 -1.44 -4.93
N PRO A 49 28.93 -1.63 -3.68
CA PRO A 49 29.66 -0.60 -2.94
C PRO A 49 30.85 -0.09 -3.74
N LEU A 50 30.99 1.24 -3.89
CA LEU A 50 32.05 1.87 -4.70
C LEU A 50 33.31 2.16 -3.89
N GLU A 51 33.18 2.33 -2.57
CA GLU A 51 34.26 2.66 -1.63
C GLU A 51 34.21 1.77 -0.38
N ASP A 52 35.39 1.57 0.25
CA ASP A 52 35.51 0.88 1.54
C ASP A 52 34.93 1.77 2.66
N GLY A 53 33.67 1.52 3.01
CA GLY A 53 32.97 2.25 4.09
C GLY A 53 31.50 2.55 3.81
N GLU A 54 31.01 2.29 2.59
CA GLU A 54 29.59 2.43 2.27
C GLU A 54 28.72 1.44 3.05
N GLU A 55 27.52 1.87 3.45
CA GLU A 55 26.62 1.05 4.26
C GLU A 55 26.07 -0.14 3.46
N ILE A 56 26.27 -1.33 4.05
CA ILE A 56 25.72 -2.59 3.56
C ILE A 56 24.52 -2.95 4.44
N CYS A 57 23.42 -3.30 3.79
CA CYS A 57 22.21 -3.79 4.41
C CYS A 57 21.93 -5.23 4.04
N ILE A 58 21.17 -5.89 4.90
CA ILE A 58 20.52 -7.16 4.58
C ILE A 58 19.03 -6.89 4.39
N CYS A 59 18.53 -7.31 3.23
CA CYS A 59 17.17 -7.16 2.79
C CYS A 59 16.41 -8.48 2.80
N TYR A 60 15.11 -8.40 3.05
CA TYR A 60 14.18 -9.52 2.91
C TYR A 60 13.78 -9.65 1.42
N PHE A 61 14.41 -10.57 0.69
CA PHE A 61 14.16 -10.70 -0.74
C PHE A 61 13.05 -11.69 -1.05
N ASP A 62 12.00 -11.25 -1.74
CA ASP A 62 10.93 -12.11 -2.25
C ASP A 62 11.23 -12.55 -3.69
N HIS A 63 11.45 -13.85 -3.86
CA HIS A 63 11.73 -14.44 -5.17
C HIS A 63 10.56 -14.34 -6.16
N VAL A 64 9.33 -14.15 -5.68
CA VAL A 64 8.12 -14.02 -6.51
C VAL A 64 7.99 -12.60 -7.06
N THR A 65 8.11 -11.59 -6.20
CA THR A 65 7.94 -10.18 -6.60
C THR A 65 9.24 -9.53 -7.08
N LYS A 66 10.38 -10.20 -6.90
CA LYS A 66 11.74 -9.69 -7.18
C LYS A 66 12.04 -8.40 -6.39
N SER A 67 11.53 -8.32 -5.16
CA SER A 67 11.63 -7.13 -4.31
C SER A 67 12.50 -7.39 -3.08
N PRO A 68 13.53 -6.55 -2.81
CA PRO A 68 14.36 -6.62 -1.61
C PRO A 68 13.81 -5.67 -0.53
N TRP A 69 12.80 -6.08 0.23
CA TRP A 69 12.21 -5.23 1.28
C TRP A 69 11.55 -6.05 2.40
N PRO A 70 11.66 -5.62 3.68
CA PRO A 70 12.42 -4.47 4.19
C PRO A 70 13.93 -4.72 4.24
N CYS A 71 14.71 -3.64 4.31
CA CYS A 71 16.17 -3.67 4.46
C CYS A 71 16.60 -2.98 5.75
N TYR A 72 17.59 -3.58 6.43
CA TYR A 72 18.15 -3.06 7.67
C TYR A 72 19.67 -3.14 7.63
N SER A 73 20.35 -2.25 8.35
CA SER A 73 21.81 -2.22 8.44
C SER A 73 22.37 -3.59 8.83
N GLU A 74 23.43 -4.06 8.16
CA GLU A 74 24.06 -5.36 8.44
C GLU A 74 24.40 -5.54 9.92
N LYS A 75 24.78 -4.45 10.61
CA LYS A 75 25.12 -4.43 12.04
C LYS A 75 23.98 -4.92 12.95
N GLN A 76 22.74 -4.81 12.50
CA GLN A 76 21.57 -5.22 13.25
C GLN A 76 21.25 -6.72 13.09
N TRP A 77 21.97 -7.43 12.24
CA TRP A 77 21.74 -8.84 11.99
C TRP A 77 22.77 -9.72 12.69
N ARG A 78 22.32 -10.87 13.19
CA ARG A 78 23.16 -11.88 13.82
C ARG A 78 22.87 -13.25 13.23
N SER A 79 23.92 -14.05 13.13
CA SER A 79 23.79 -15.46 12.75
C SER A 79 23.25 -16.26 13.92
N GLU A 80 22.14 -16.96 13.69
CA GLU A 80 21.46 -17.78 14.68
C GLU A 80 21.15 -19.17 14.09
N TRP A 81 20.83 -20.11 14.97
CA TRP A 81 20.46 -21.47 14.58
C TRP A 81 18.97 -21.70 14.80
N CYS A 82 18.33 -22.40 13.88
CA CYS A 82 16.90 -22.65 13.92
C CYS A 82 16.58 -24.14 13.90
N SER A 83 15.59 -24.55 14.70
CA SER A 83 15.17 -25.96 14.78
C SER A 83 14.41 -26.41 13.53
N ARG A 84 13.60 -25.50 12.97
CA ARG A 84 12.83 -25.73 11.74
C ARG A 84 12.48 -24.42 11.07
N CYS A 85 12.29 -24.51 9.76
CA CYS A 85 11.96 -23.38 8.90
C CYS A 85 10.55 -23.55 8.33
N SER A 86 9.85 -22.44 8.15
CA SER A 86 8.64 -22.36 7.35
C SER A 86 8.95 -22.76 5.90
N PRO A 87 7.98 -23.30 5.15
CA PRO A 87 8.11 -23.48 3.69
C PRO A 87 8.54 -22.19 2.96
N ASN A 88 8.26 -21.02 3.53
CA ASN A 88 8.62 -19.74 2.95
C ASN A 88 10.05 -19.26 3.30
N GLY A 89 10.80 -19.97 4.16
CA GLY A 89 12.18 -19.61 4.55
C GLY A 89 12.32 -18.89 5.89
N ASN A 90 11.22 -18.68 6.62
CA ASN A 90 11.25 -18.06 7.95
C ASN A 90 11.64 -19.05 9.05
N CYS A 91 12.47 -18.64 10.01
CA CYS A 91 12.77 -19.43 11.20
C CYS A 91 11.57 -19.46 12.17
N LEU A 92 11.12 -20.65 12.58
CA LEU A 92 10.00 -20.79 13.53
C LEU A 92 10.45 -20.79 15.00
N GLN A 93 11.69 -21.20 15.27
CA GLN A 93 12.24 -21.23 16.62
C GLN A 93 13.77 -21.16 16.59
N ILE A 94 14.31 -20.12 17.22
CA ILE A 94 15.75 -19.92 17.43
C ILE A 94 16.22 -20.84 18.57
N LEU A 95 17.29 -21.57 18.34
CA LEU A 95 17.91 -22.49 19.28
C LEU A 95 19.09 -21.84 20.00
N LYS A 96 19.13 -21.99 21.32
CA LYS A 96 20.34 -21.66 22.10
C LYS A 96 21.42 -22.71 21.84
N LYS A 97 22.69 -22.35 22.02
CA LYS A 97 23.84 -23.25 21.81
C LYS A 97 23.72 -24.61 22.54
N ARG A 98 23.10 -24.63 23.72
CA ARG A 98 22.85 -25.85 24.52
C ARG A 98 21.76 -26.76 23.94
N GLN A 99 20.92 -26.26 23.06
CA GLN A 99 19.80 -26.97 22.44
C GLN A 99 20.14 -27.53 21.05
N LEU A 100 21.31 -27.19 20.49
CA LEU A 100 21.72 -27.62 19.15
C LEU A 100 21.83 -29.14 19.02
N SER A 101 22.32 -29.82 20.06
CA SER A 101 22.48 -31.28 20.08
C SER A 101 21.16 -32.06 20.20
N LEU A 102 20.02 -31.39 20.40
CA LEU A 102 18.70 -32.01 20.51
C LEU A 102 17.96 -32.10 19.16
N TYR A 103 18.51 -31.54 18.09
CA TYR A 103 17.87 -31.48 16.77
C TYR A 103 18.84 -31.97 15.70
N GLU A 104 18.42 -32.93 14.88
CA GLU A 104 19.26 -33.50 13.81
C GLU A 104 19.35 -32.60 12.57
N ASP A 105 18.32 -31.78 12.31
CA ASP A 105 18.19 -30.96 11.10
C ASP A 105 18.23 -29.44 11.35
N VAL A 106 19.20 -28.97 12.15
CA VAL A 106 19.35 -27.53 12.41
C VAL A 106 19.75 -26.75 11.16
N LYS A 107 19.16 -25.57 10.96
CA LYS A 107 19.48 -24.67 9.84
C LYS A 107 20.05 -23.36 10.35
N GLN A 108 21.05 -22.85 9.65
CA GLN A 108 21.64 -21.55 9.95
C GLN A 108 20.80 -20.43 9.32
N CYS A 109 20.54 -19.40 10.11
CA CYS A 109 19.68 -18.29 9.75
C CYS A 109 20.35 -16.96 10.10
N VAL A 110 19.91 -15.91 9.43
CA VAL A 110 20.29 -14.53 9.72
C VAL A 110 19.08 -13.83 10.31
N CYS A 111 19.24 -13.35 11.53
CA CYS A 111 18.17 -12.84 12.38
C CYS A 111 18.41 -11.39 12.75
N HIS A 112 17.39 -10.56 12.58
CA HIS A 112 17.44 -9.17 12.99
C HIS A 112 17.43 -9.03 14.52
N SER A 113 18.03 -7.96 15.04
CA SER A 113 18.21 -7.63 16.47
C SER A 113 16.90 -7.74 17.27
N ASN A 114 15.80 -7.25 16.68
CA ASN A 114 14.45 -7.30 17.27
C ASN A 114 13.85 -8.73 17.39
N GLY A 115 14.49 -9.76 16.84
CA GLY A 115 14.09 -11.17 16.95
C GLY A 115 12.82 -11.56 16.18
N LYS A 116 12.21 -10.63 15.44
CA LYS A 116 10.96 -10.86 14.68
C LYS A 116 11.20 -11.36 13.26
N THR A 117 12.35 -11.04 12.68
CA THR A 117 12.70 -11.37 11.29
C THR A 117 13.92 -12.28 11.27
N CYS A 118 13.76 -13.51 10.83
CA CYS A 118 14.82 -14.50 10.73
C CYS A 118 14.66 -15.31 9.44
N LEU A 119 15.67 -15.25 8.59
CA LEU A 119 15.69 -15.89 7.28
C LEU A 119 16.75 -16.97 7.20
N VAL A 120 16.44 -18.09 6.54
CA VAL A 120 17.44 -19.13 6.25
C VAL A 120 18.49 -18.55 5.31
N ALA A 121 19.76 -18.74 5.67
CA ALA A 121 20.88 -18.39 4.80
C ALA A 121 21.64 -19.65 4.42
N ASP A 122 21.69 -19.98 3.13
CA ASP A 122 22.57 -21.05 2.66
C ASP A 122 24.03 -20.60 2.80
N LYS A 123 24.89 -21.46 3.37
CA LYS A 123 26.34 -21.23 3.52
C LYS A 123 26.76 -19.94 4.25
N ASN A 124 25.89 -19.37 5.08
CA ASN A 124 26.18 -18.22 5.97
C ASN A 124 26.44 -16.88 5.27
N LYS A 125 26.15 -16.78 3.98
CA LYS A 125 26.35 -15.53 3.25
C LYS A 125 25.13 -15.29 2.37
N PRO A 126 24.31 -14.28 2.70
CA PRO A 126 23.32 -13.75 1.76
C PRO A 126 23.94 -13.54 0.38
N GLU A 127 23.17 -13.80 -0.67
CA GLU A 127 23.57 -13.45 -2.05
C GLU A 127 23.58 -11.92 -2.19
N ARG A 128 24.21 -11.37 -3.25
CA ARG A 128 24.35 -9.92 -3.41
C ARG A 128 23.47 -9.41 -4.54
N ILE A 129 22.76 -8.31 -4.29
CA ILE A 129 21.84 -7.69 -5.27
C ILE A 129 22.55 -7.26 -6.57
N TRP A 130 23.85 -6.96 -6.51
CA TRP A 130 24.65 -6.59 -7.67
C TRP A 130 25.22 -7.79 -8.45
N ASP A 131 24.94 -9.03 -8.02
CA ASP A 131 25.31 -10.21 -8.79
C ASP A 131 24.42 -10.34 -10.04
N PRO A 132 24.91 -10.91 -11.16
CA PRO A 132 24.16 -10.98 -12.42
C PRO A 132 22.80 -11.70 -12.35
N ALA A 133 22.62 -12.56 -11.34
CA ALA A 133 21.37 -13.27 -11.08
C ALA A 133 20.20 -12.37 -10.61
N TYR A 134 20.50 -11.10 -10.29
CA TYR A 134 19.57 -10.13 -9.70
C TYR A 134 19.36 -8.88 -10.57
N ARG A 135 19.60 -8.99 -11.88
CA ARG A 135 19.39 -7.87 -12.82
C ARG A 135 17.93 -7.48 -13.00
N ASP A 136 16.99 -8.38 -12.71
CA ASP A 136 15.54 -8.18 -12.79
C ASP A 136 14.92 -7.68 -11.47
N VAL A 137 15.74 -7.30 -10.50
CA VAL A 137 15.28 -6.78 -9.21
C VAL A 137 14.57 -5.44 -9.38
N ARG A 138 13.39 -5.33 -8.77
CA ARG A 138 12.56 -4.13 -8.81
C ARG A 138 12.82 -3.24 -7.60
N LEU A 139 13.47 -2.12 -7.83
CA LEU A 139 13.70 -1.05 -6.84
C LEU A 139 12.70 0.10 -6.94
N ASP A 140 11.79 0.05 -7.92
CA ASP A 140 10.88 1.14 -8.34
C ASP A 140 9.97 1.67 -7.23
N ARG A 141 9.92 1.00 -6.07
CA ARG A 141 9.16 1.42 -4.88
C ARG A 141 9.98 2.22 -3.86
N TYR A 142 11.29 2.38 -4.05
CA TYR A 142 12.20 2.88 -3.01
C TYR A 142 13.19 3.96 -3.47
N THR A 143 13.36 4.16 -4.78
CA THR A 143 14.20 5.23 -5.30
C THR A 143 13.44 6.55 -5.39
N THR A 144 13.58 7.39 -4.37
CA THR A 144 13.46 8.84 -4.54
C THR A 144 14.83 9.36 -4.94
N SER A 145 15.10 9.60 -6.24
CA SER A 145 16.02 10.66 -6.66
C SER A 145 16.14 10.79 -8.19
N THR A 146 15.95 12.04 -8.64
CA THR A 146 16.87 12.80 -9.52
C THR A 146 17.48 12.06 -10.72
N THR A 147 17.04 12.39 -11.93
CA THR A 147 17.85 12.14 -13.14
C THR A 147 17.76 13.31 -14.10
N THR A 148 18.83 14.10 -14.13
CA THR A 148 19.16 15.02 -15.21
C THR A 148 19.33 14.20 -16.50
N THR A 149 18.47 14.40 -17.49
CA THR A 149 18.60 13.75 -18.79
C THR A 149 18.95 14.79 -19.84
N THR A 150 20.21 14.77 -20.28
CA THR A 150 20.65 15.41 -21.52
C THR A 150 20.25 14.49 -22.67
N THR A 151 19.24 14.88 -23.45
CA THR A 151 18.80 14.09 -24.62
C THR A 151 19.45 14.65 -25.87
N THR A 152 20.32 13.86 -26.50
CA THR A 152 20.78 14.07 -27.87
C THR A 152 19.78 13.43 -28.82
N THR A 153 19.14 14.25 -29.66
CA THR A 153 18.16 13.84 -30.66
C THR A 153 18.87 13.12 -31.82
N THR A 154 18.47 11.89 -32.13
CA THR A 154 18.75 11.28 -33.43
C THR A 154 17.42 10.97 -34.11
N THR A 155 17.18 11.67 -35.22
CA THR A 155 16.00 11.54 -36.07
C THR A 155 16.08 10.22 -36.85
N THR A 156 15.01 9.45 -36.86
CA THR A 156 14.83 8.41 -37.89
C THR A 156 13.39 8.45 -38.37
N THR A 157 13.26 8.86 -39.62
CA THR A 157 12.02 8.90 -40.39
C THR A 157 11.66 7.48 -40.79
N THR A 158 10.41 7.05 -40.57
CA THR A 158 9.87 5.89 -41.29
C THR A 158 8.40 6.14 -41.60
N THR A 159 8.11 6.04 -42.89
CA THR A 159 6.85 6.34 -43.57
C THR A 159 5.95 5.11 -43.62
N THR A 160 4.65 5.34 -43.83
CA THR A 160 3.61 4.41 -44.36
C THR A 160 3.10 3.34 -43.37
N THR A 161 1.82 3.03 -43.23
CA THR A 161 0.71 3.05 -44.21
C THR A 161 -0.65 3.16 -43.49
N THR A 162 -1.56 3.93 -44.07
CA THR A 162 -2.96 4.09 -43.69
C THR A 162 -3.75 2.79 -43.90
N THR A 163 -4.59 2.39 -42.95
CA THR A 163 -5.68 1.44 -43.20
C THR A 163 -6.94 1.93 -42.50
N THR A 164 -7.87 2.38 -43.33
CA THR A 164 -9.18 2.91 -42.97
C THR A 164 -10.09 1.76 -42.56
N THR A 165 -10.60 1.77 -41.33
CA THR A 165 -11.74 0.92 -40.96
C THR A 165 -12.78 1.78 -40.25
N THR A 166 -13.84 2.07 -40.98
CA THR A 166 -15.06 2.76 -40.56
C THR A 166 -15.82 1.89 -39.57
N THR A 167 -15.99 2.36 -38.33
CA THR A 167 -17.04 1.83 -37.46
C THR A 167 -17.74 2.98 -36.73
N THR A 168 -19.03 3.07 -37.05
CA THR A 168 -20.14 3.88 -36.56
C THR A 168 -20.01 4.55 -35.19
N THR A 169 -20.14 5.87 -35.24
CA THR A 169 -20.40 6.84 -34.17
C THR A 169 -21.71 6.56 -33.44
N SER A 170 -21.68 6.45 -32.11
CA SER A 170 -22.83 6.77 -31.25
C SER A 170 -22.53 8.05 -30.49
N THR A 171 -23.27 9.10 -30.82
CA THR A 171 -23.17 10.45 -30.29
C THR A 171 -23.55 10.47 -28.81
N ALA A 172 -22.60 10.81 -27.94
CA ALA A 172 -22.87 11.32 -26.61
C ALA A 172 -22.30 12.73 -26.54
N THR A 173 -23.20 13.71 -26.44
CA THR A 173 -22.90 15.13 -26.38
C THR A 173 -22.33 15.45 -24.99
N THR A 174 -21.01 15.39 -24.84
CA THR A 174 -20.32 16.03 -23.71
C THR A 174 -20.13 17.50 -24.05
N THR A 175 -20.75 18.37 -23.27
CA THR A 175 -20.45 19.80 -23.25
C THR A 175 -19.04 19.98 -22.69
N THR A 176 -18.04 19.88 -23.55
CA THR A 176 -16.67 20.32 -23.22
C THR A 176 -16.65 21.83 -23.32
N THR A 177 -16.28 22.49 -22.21
CA THR A 177 -15.76 23.86 -22.23
C THR A 177 -14.75 24.00 -23.38
N PRO A 178 -14.80 25.05 -24.22
CA PRO A 178 -13.86 25.18 -25.31
C PRO A 178 -12.43 25.22 -24.75
N ILE A 179 -11.55 24.40 -25.31
CA ILE A 179 -10.11 24.47 -25.06
C ILE A 179 -9.66 25.89 -25.47
N PRO A 180 -8.94 26.65 -24.62
CA PRO A 180 -8.52 28.00 -24.95
C PRO A 180 -7.68 27.98 -26.23
N THR A 181 -8.18 28.66 -27.27
CA THR A 181 -7.62 28.63 -28.63
C THR A 181 -6.65 29.77 -28.90
N THR A 182 -6.55 30.76 -28.00
CA THR A 182 -5.66 31.91 -28.17
C THR A 182 -4.50 31.92 -27.16
N PRO A 183 -3.28 32.31 -27.57
CA PRO A 183 -2.13 32.40 -26.66
C PRO A 183 -2.35 33.30 -25.44
N SER A 184 -3.23 34.31 -25.54
CA SER A 184 -3.57 35.20 -24.42
C SER A 184 -4.48 34.55 -23.38
N GLU A 185 -5.43 33.71 -23.80
CA GLU A 185 -6.31 32.96 -22.87
C GLU A 185 -5.53 31.85 -22.15
N VAL A 186 -4.55 31.23 -22.81
CA VAL A 186 -3.65 30.26 -22.19
C VAL A 186 -2.77 30.95 -21.15
N GLN A 187 -2.27 32.15 -21.43
CA GLN A 187 -1.49 32.93 -20.45
C GLN A 187 -2.35 33.33 -19.24
N GLU A 188 -3.56 33.83 -19.45
CA GLU A 188 -4.49 34.19 -18.37
C GLU A 188 -4.85 32.98 -17.50
N TYR A 189 -5.02 31.78 -18.09
CA TYR A 189 -5.22 30.54 -17.34
C TYR A 189 -3.98 30.14 -16.54
N VAL A 190 -2.78 30.25 -17.12
CA VAL A 190 -1.51 29.92 -16.44
C VAL A 190 -1.27 30.88 -15.27
N ASP A 191 -1.57 32.16 -15.45
CA ASP A 191 -1.46 33.20 -14.44
C ASP A 191 -2.49 32.97 -13.31
N ALA A 192 -3.74 32.61 -13.67
CA ALA A 192 -4.81 32.30 -12.72
C ALA A 192 -4.52 31.03 -11.87
N LEU A 193 -3.86 30.03 -12.45
CA LEU A 193 -3.42 28.83 -11.72
C LEU A 193 -2.28 29.13 -10.73
N GLY A 194 -1.63 30.29 -10.84
CA GLY A 194 -0.68 30.79 -9.86
C GLY A 194 0.59 29.95 -9.73
N PHE A 195 1.11 29.47 -10.85
CA PHE A 195 2.41 28.76 -10.90
C PHE A 195 3.61 29.71 -11.05
N GLU A 196 3.37 31.01 -11.19
CA GLU A 196 4.43 32.01 -11.36
C GLU A 196 5.41 32.02 -10.18
N GLY A 197 6.71 31.96 -10.48
CA GLY A 197 7.77 32.00 -9.47
C GLY A 197 7.98 30.71 -8.67
N ILE A 198 7.16 29.67 -8.87
CA ILE A 198 7.33 28.37 -8.19
C ILE A 198 8.30 27.51 -8.99
N THR A 199 9.53 27.33 -8.48
CA THR A 199 10.56 26.49 -9.10
C THR A 199 10.53 25.05 -8.58
N ASP A 200 10.22 24.86 -7.29
CA ASP A 200 10.17 23.56 -6.63
C ASP A 200 9.03 22.67 -7.14
N GLU A 201 9.34 21.42 -7.48
CA GLU A 201 8.36 20.45 -7.99
C GLU A 201 7.32 20.08 -6.92
N THR A 202 7.71 20.02 -5.64
CA THR A 202 6.77 19.71 -4.56
C THR A 202 5.74 20.82 -4.37
N ALA A 203 6.19 22.07 -4.44
CA ALA A 203 5.32 23.24 -4.43
C ALA A 203 4.40 23.28 -5.66
N LYS A 204 4.89 22.93 -6.86
CA LYS A 204 4.04 22.80 -8.06
C LYS A 204 2.96 21.73 -7.89
N VAL A 205 3.32 20.55 -7.39
CA VAL A 205 2.33 19.48 -7.13
C VAL A 205 1.29 19.93 -6.11
N SER A 206 1.70 20.58 -5.03
CA SER A 206 0.78 21.05 -3.99
C SER A 206 -0.16 22.14 -4.53
N ARG A 207 0.36 23.06 -5.35
CA ARG A 207 -0.46 24.08 -6.03
C ARG A 207 -1.44 23.47 -7.04
N ALA A 208 -1.00 22.46 -7.79
CA ALA A 208 -1.85 21.73 -8.71
C ALA A 208 -2.97 20.96 -7.97
N GLN A 209 -2.70 20.41 -6.79
CA GLN A 209 -3.72 19.79 -5.92
C GLN A 209 -4.78 20.81 -5.48
N GLU A 210 -4.38 22.00 -5.04
CA GLU A 210 -5.31 23.09 -4.67
C GLU A 210 -6.19 23.50 -5.86
N ASN A 211 -5.59 23.70 -7.03
CA ASN A 211 -6.33 24.07 -8.24
C ASN A 211 -7.31 22.97 -8.66
N THR A 212 -6.94 21.70 -8.48
CA THR A 212 -7.83 20.56 -8.75
C THR A 212 -9.08 20.62 -7.86
N LEU A 213 -8.94 20.98 -6.59
CA LEU A 213 -10.07 21.14 -5.67
C LEU A 213 -11.05 22.22 -6.16
N PHE A 214 -10.54 23.36 -6.62
CA PHE A 214 -11.38 24.44 -7.17
C PHE A 214 -12.10 24.02 -8.46
N ILE A 215 -11.40 23.35 -9.38
CA ILE A 215 -12.02 22.81 -10.60
C ILE A 215 -13.12 21.80 -10.26
N MET A 216 -12.85 20.88 -9.33
CA MET A 216 -13.84 19.90 -8.89
C MET A 216 -15.01 20.55 -8.16
N ALA A 217 -14.82 21.69 -7.50
CA ALA A 217 -15.91 22.42 -6.84
C ALA A 217 -16.96 22.91 -7.85
N GLU A 218 -16.55 23.37 -9.03
CA GLU A 218 -17.43 23.90 -10.09
C GLU A 218 -18.27 22.85 -10.81
N LEU A 219 -17.84 21.58 -10.78
CA LEU A 219 -18.56 20.50 -11.46
C LEU A 219 -19.94 20.22 -10.82
N PRO A 220 -20.95 19.81 -11.60
CA PRO A 220 -22.22 19.33 -11.05
C PRO A 220 -22.03 18.07 -10.19
N PRO A 221 -22.82 17.88 -9.11
CA PRO A 221 -22.69 16.71 -8.23
C PRO A 221 -22.81 15.36 -8.96
N GLU A 222 -23.72 15.26 -9.93
CA GLU A 222 -23.89 14.04 -10.74
C GLU A 222 -22.65 13.71 -11.58
N THR A 223 -21.94 14.74 -12.05
CA THR A 223 -20.69 14.56 -12.78
C THR A 223 -19.61 14.08 -11.81
N LYS A 224 -19.46 14.71 -10.64
CA LYS A 224 -18.49 14.30 -9.60
C LYS A 224 -18.65 12.83 -9.23
N LYS A 225 -19.90 12.40 -9.03
CA LYS A 225 -20.24 11.01 -8.72
C LYS A 225 -19.82 10.04 -9.82
N LYS A 226 -19.99 10.41 -11.09
CA LYS A 226 -19.67 9.55 -12.25
C LYS A 226 -18.19 9.47 -12.57
N VAL A 227 -17.45 10.57 -12.38
CA VAL A 227 -16.00 10.62 -12.67
C VAL A 227 -15.17 9.97 -11.56
N SER A 228 -15.73 9.82 -10.36
CA SER A 228 -15.09 9.10 -9.26
C SER A 228 -15.36 7.60 -9.32
N HIS A 229 -14.59 6.81 -8.57
CA HIS A 229 -14.71 5.35 -8.54
C HIS A 229 -16.11 4.91 -8.13
N GLN A 230 -16.64 3.88 -8.81
CA GLN A 230 -17.95 3.30 -8.50
C GLN A 230 -17.84 2.16 -7.48
N LYS A 231 -18.95 1.83 -6.82
CA LYS A 231 -19.01 0.82 -5.74
C LYS A 231 -18.38 -0.51 -6.14
N LYS A 232 -18.81 -1.05 -7.29
CA LYS A 232 -18.41 -2.39 -7.76
C LYS A 232 -16.95 -2.44 -8.22
N ASP A 233 -16.43 -1.33 -8.70
CA ASP A 233 -15.04 -1.24 -9.16
C ASP A 233 -14.09 -1.11 -7.99
N PHE A 234 -14.54 -0.45 -6.92
CA PHE A 234 -13.74 -0.23 -5.71
C PHE A 234 -13.85 -1.41 -4.71
N LEU A 235 -15.05 -1.86 -4.38
CA LEU A 235 -15.30 -2.92 -3.40
C LEU A 235 -15.48 -4.27 -4.12
N LEU A 236 -14.45 -5.13 -4.09
CA LEU A 236 -14.51 -6.45 -4.72
C LEU A 236 -15.24 -7.49 -3.85
N GLN A 237 -14.91 -7.51 -2.56
CA GLN A 237 -15.49 -8.48 -1.62
C GLN A 237 -15.74 -7.82 -0.26
N CYS A 238 -16.84 -8.21 0.39
CA CYS A 238 -17.16 -7.79 1.75
C CYS A 238 -17.69 -8.96 2.57
N SER A 239 -17.15 -9.12 3.78
CA SER A 239 -17.69 -10.01 4.80
C SER A 239 -17.79 -9.28 6.13
N PHE A 240 -18.91 -9.43 6.82
CA PHE A 240 -19.13 -8.92 8.16
C PHE A 240 -19.70 -10.02 9.06
N ASN A 241 -19.09 -10.24 10.23
CA ASN A 241 -19.53 -11.27 11.18
C ASN A 241 -19.62 -12.68 10.55
N GLY A 242 -18.67 -13.01 9.68
CA GLY A 242 -18.61 -14.28 8.93
C GLY A 242 -19.67 -14.46 7.84
N ARG A 243 -20.39 -13.40 7.45
CA ARG A 243 -21.40 -13.43 6.38
C ARG A 243 -21.03 -12.45 5.27
N GLN A 244 -21.29 -12.83 4.03
CA GLN A 244 -21.13 -11.96 2.87
C GLN A 244 -22.04 -10.73 3.01
N CYS A 245 -21.49 -9.52 2.82
CA CYS A 245 -22.28 -8.28 2.78
C CYS A 245 -22.92 -8.09 1.39
N ASP A 246 -23.97 -7.27 1.34
CA ASP A 246 -24.51 -6.76 0.09
C ASP A 246 -23.85 -5.42 -0.23
N ILE A 247 -22.92 -5.40 -1.19
CA ILE A 247 -22.14 -4.20 -1.52
C ILE A 247 -23.03 -3.05 -2.01
N GLU A 248 -24.17 -3.33 -2.64
CA GLU A 248 -25.05 -2.28 -3.15
C GLU A 248 -25.86 -1.63 -2.04
N ASN A 249 -26.38 -2.44 -1.11
CA ASN A 249 -27.34 -1.99 -0.09
C ASN A 249 -26.69 -1.70 1.28
N ASP A 250 -25.59 -2.35 1.63
CA ASP A 250 -24.93 -2.17 2.94
C ASP A 250 -23.98 -0.96 3.00
N PHE A 251 -23.66 -0.38 1.84
CA PHE A 251 -22.78 0.78 1.72
C PHE A 251 -23.54 2.01 1.19
N GLU A 252 -23.48 3.11 1.93
CA GLU A 252 -24.01 4.40 1.50
C GLU A 252 -22.90 5.23 0.83
N LEU A 253 -23.26 5.98 -0.22
CA LEU A 253 -22.32 6.88 -0.89
C LEU A 253 -22.26 8.21 -0.14
N LEU A 254 -21.05 8.61 0.23
CA LEU A 254 -20.72 9.96 0.65
C LEU A 254 -19.73 10.56 -0.37
N MET A 255 -20.04 11.72 -0.93
CA MET A 255 -19.12 12.42 -1.82
C MET A 255 -18.24 13.37 -1.01
N ASP A 256 -16.94 13.13 -1.04
CA ASP A 256 -15.92 13.98 -0.44
C ASP A 256 -15.23 14.83 -1.54
N PRO A 257 -15.03 16.13 -1.33
CA PRO A 257 -14.44 17.00 -2.35
C PRO A 257 -12.94 16.74 -2.59
N VAL A 258 -12.24 16.11 -1.65
CA VAL A 258 -10.81 15.79 -1.72
C VAL A 258 -10.58 14.36 -2.18
N TYR A 259 -11.32 13.39 -1.63
CA TYR A 259 -11.13 11.96 -1.91
C TYR A 259 -12.11 11.37 -2.93
N GLY A 260 -13.15 12.10 -3.34
CA GLY A 260 -14.18 11.62 -4.25
C GLY A 260 -15.23 10.74 -3.56
N ASN A 261 -15.66 9.67 -4.22
CA ASN A 261 -16.69 8.78 -3.72
C ASN A 261 -16.18 7.94 -2.54
N CYS A 262 -16.74 8.17 -1.37
CA CYS A 262 -16.53 7.39 -0.16
C CYS A 262 -17.73 6.46 0.08
N TYR A 263 -17.49 5.26 0.61
CA TYR A 263 -18.52 4.25 0.86
C TYR A 263 -18.61 3.90 2.34
N MET A 264 -19.73 4.26 2.95
CA MET A 264 -19.96 4.11 4.38
C MET A 264 -20.71 2.81 4.66
N PHE A 265 -20.03 1.87 5.31
CA PHE A 265 -20.68 0.67 5.85
C PHE A 265 -21.44 1.02 7.13
N ASN A 266 -22.65 0.48 7.31
CA ASN A 266 -23.44 0.64 8.53
C ASN A 266 -23.83 2.09 8.86
N SER A 267 -24.07 2.91 7.84
CA SER A 267 -24.57 4.30 7.99
C SER A 267 -26.00 4.35 8.55
N ASN A 268 -26.85 3.41 8.12
CA ASN A 268 -28.26 3.39 8.49
C ASN A 268 -28.48 2.91 9.94
N SER A 269 -28.92 3.82 10.82
CA SER A 269 -29.19 3.56 12.24
C SER A 269 -30.38 2.63 12.49
N THR A 270 -31.25 2.41 11.51
CA THR A 270 -32.38 1.47 11.63
C THR A 270 -31.93 0.01 11.59
N ILE A 271 -30.75 -0.27 11.02
CA ILE A 271 -30.21 -1.61 10.86
C ILE A 271 -29.15 -1.84 11.94
N ASN A 272 -29.50 -2.64 12.95
CA ASN A 272 -28.54 -3.01 13.99
C ASN A 272 -27.49 -4.00 13.46
N ARG A 273 -26.30 -3.49 13.11
CA ARG A 273 -25.12 -4.31 12.82
C ARG A 273 -24.22 -4.37 14.05
N THR A 274 -24.21 -5.52 14.73
CA THR A 274 -23.35 -5.76 15.89
C THR A 274 -22.43 -6.95 15.65
N THR A 275 -21.21 -6.88 16.20
CA THR A 275 -20.26 -7.98 16.16
C THR A 275 -20.55 -8.94 17.30
N SER A 276 -20.54 -10.24 17.01
CA SER A 276 -20.84 -11.27 18.02
C SER A 276 -19.66 -11.50 18.98
N ARG A 277 -18.44 -11.39 18.45
CA ARG A 277 -17.17 -11.63 19.14
C ARG A 277 -16.08 -10.73 18.57
N ALA A 278 -15.04 -10.47 19.36
CA ALA A 278 -13.83 -9.85 18.86
C ALA A 278 -13.04 -10.84 17.98
N GLY A 279 -12.46 -10.34 16.90
CA GLY A 279 -11.59 -11.09 16.00
C GLY A 279 -11.79 -10.71 14.53
N PRO A 280 -10.77 -10.94 13.68
CA PRO A 280 -10.80 -10.51 12.28
C PRO A 280 -11.92 -11.17 11.46
N ILE A 281 -12.27 -12.42 11.77
CA ILE A 281 -13.35 -13.17 11.08
C ILE A 281 -14.74 -12.61 11.40
N TYR A 282 -14.92 -12.08 12.63
CA TYR A 282 -16.20 -11.55 13.10
C TYR A 282 -16.36 -10.05 12.87
N GLY A 283 -15.28 -9.37 12.45
CA GLY A 283 -15.27 -7.97 12.07
C GLY A 283 -15.71 -7.73 10.63
N LEU A 284 -15.44 -6.51 10.14
CA LEU A 284 -15.57 -6.15 8.74
C LEU A 284 -14.28 -6.51 8.00
N SER A 285 -14.40 -7.32 6.96
CA SER A 285 -13.32 -7.73 6.08
C SER A 285 -13.65 -7.29 4.66
N LEU A 286 -12.77 -6.49 4.06
CA LEU A 286 -12.94 -5.92 2.74
C LEU A 286 -11.77 -6.34 1.84
N VAL A 287 -12.07 -6.64 0.58
CA VAL A 287 -11.09 -6.68 -0.50
C VAL A 287 -11.40 -5.51 -1.41
N ILE A 288 -10.46 -4.58 -1.49
CA ILE A 288 -10.62 -3.32 -2.21
C ILE A 288 -9.66 -3.32 -3.39
N TYR A 289 -10.16 -2.90 -4.56
CA TYR A 289 -9.35 -2.67 -5.74
C TYR A 289 -9.06 -1.18 -5.87
N VAL A 290 -7.79 -0.88 -6.14
CA VAL A 290 -7.31 0.48 -6.36
C VAL A 290 -6.58 0.45 -7.67
N ASP A 291 -7.08 1.21 -8.63
CA ASP A 291 -6.44 1.34 -9.93
C ASP A 291 -5.36 2.42 -9.86
N ALA A 292 -4.09 2.01 -9.92
CA ALA A 292 -2.97 2.93 -9.84
C ALA A 292 -2.72 3.66 -11.17
N ASP A 293 -3.23 3.14 -12.29
CA ASP A 293 -3.03 3.76 -13.60
C ASP A 293 -3.95 4.99 -13.78
N ASP A 294 -5.07 5.04 -13.06
CA ASP A 294 -6.02 6.17 -13.03
C ASP A 294 -5.57 7.33 -12.14
N TYR A 295 -4.39 7.24 -11.51
CA TYR A 295 -3.93 8.26 -10.57
C TYR A 295 -3.47 9.52 -11.28
N LEU A 296 -3.87 10.67 -10.76
CA LEU A 296 -3.31 11.94 -11.19
C LEU A 296 -1.81 11.99 -10.86
N PRO A 297 -0.97 12.61 -11.72
CA PRO A 297 0.45 12.82 -11.43
C PRO A 297 0.72 13.60 -10.13
N THR A 298 -0.29 14.30 -9.63
CA THR A 298 -0.25 15.04 -8.37
C THR A 298 -0.49 14.15 -7.14
N THR A 299 -0.94 12.91 -7.31
CA THR A 299 -1.23 11.99 -6.21
C THR A 299 0.06 11.43 -5.59
N LYS A 300 0.26 11.67 -4.30
CA LYS A 300 1.51 11.36 -3.59
C LYS A 300 1.65 9.90 -3.14
N ALA A 301 0.54 9.18 -2.97
CA ALA A 301 0.55 7.82 -2.44
C ALA A 301 -0.64 6.99 -2.95
N SER A 302 -0.42 5.69 -3.16
CA SER A 302 -1.45 4.71 -3.50
C SER A 302 -1.90 3.93 -2.28
N GLY A 303 -3.21 3.90 -2.07
CA GLY A 303 -3.80 3.35 -0.86
C GLY A 303 -5.28 3.65 -0.77
N VAL A 304 -5.87 3.19 0.32
CA VAL A 304 -7.23 3.54 0.71
C VAL A 304 -7.18 4.24 2.06
N ARG A 305 -8.06 5.22 2.22
CA ARG A 305 -8.25 5.92 3.49
C ARG A 305 -9.54 5.41 4.14
N LEU A 306 -9.45 5.01 5.40
CA LEU A 306 -10.58 4.46 6.16
C LEU A 306 -10.77 5.22 7.46
N LEU A 307 -12.02 5.45 7.81
CA LEU A 307 -12.42 6.14 9.04
C LEU A 307 -13.45 5.29 9.77
N VAL A 308 -13.29 5.18 11.09
CA VAL A 308 -14.26 4.57 11.99
C VAL A 308 -14.88 5.67 12.82
N HIS A 309 -16.18 5.88 12.69
CA HIS A 309 -16.93 6.92 13.40
C HIS A 309 -18.29 6.38 13.88
N SER A 310 -19.00 7.16 14.69
CA SER A 310 -20.37 6.84 15.10
C SER A 310 -21.36 7.10 13.96
N GLN A 311 -22.49 6.38 13.93
CA GLN A 311 -23.52 6.54 12.89
C GLN A 311 -24.11 7.96 12.81
N GLU A 312 -24.10 8.69 13.93
CA GLU A 312 -24.70 10.01 14.06
C GLU A 312 -23.67 11.15 13.89
N GLU A 313 -22.40 10.80 13.68
CA GLU A 313 -21.28 11.73 13.55
C GLU A 313 -20.88 11.87 12.08
N TYR A 314 -20.59 13.10 11.65
CA TYR A 314 -20.10 13.33 10.30
C TYR A 314 -18.67 12.77 10.14
N PRO A 315 -18.38 12.00 9.09
CA PRO A 315 -17.05 11.48 8.84
C PRO A 315 -16.10 12.57 8.31
N PHE A 316 -15.00 12.82 9.02
CA PHE A 316 -13.90 13.67 8.55
C PHE A 316 -12.69 12.82 8.15
N PRO A 317 -12.60 12.34 6.89
CA PRO A 317 -11.49 11.50 6.46
C PRO A 317 -10.16 12.25 6.57
N ASP A 318 -10.10 13.55 6.32
CA ASP A 318 -8.85 14.32 6.43
C ASP A 318 -8.21 14.27 7.83
N THR A 319 -8.99 14.47 8.88
CA THR A 319 -8.47 14.56 10.26
C THR A 319 -8.35 13.19 10.92
N ASN A 320 -9.36 12.33 10.77
CA ASN A 320 -9.50 11.10 11.54
C ASN A 320 -9.24 9.82 10.72
N GLY A 321 -8.91 9.97 9.43
CA GLY A 321 -8.68 8.84 8.53
C GLY A 321 -7.33 8.13 8.75
N TYR A 322 -7.36 6.82 8.63
CA TYR A 322 -6.19 5.94 8.62
C TYR A 322 -5.88 5.49 7.20
N ASN A 323 -4.59 5.43 6.86
CA ASN A 323 -4.15 4.97 5.55
C ASN A 323 -3.88 3.47 5.59
N ALA A 324 -4.40 2.74 4.59
CA ALA A 324 -4.05 1.36 4.31
C ALA A 324 -3.39 1.28 2.94
N PRO A 325 -2.11 0.85 2.84
CA PRO A 325 -1.41 0.75 1.57
C PRO A 325 -1.95 -0.38 0.70
N THR A 326 -1.80 -0.24 -0.61
CA THR A 326 -2.10 -1.32 -1.57
C THR A 326 -1.06 -2.44 -1.52
N GLY A 327 -1.45 -3.65 -1.92
CA GLY A 327 -0.55 -4.82 -2.04
C GLY A 327 -0.21 -5.55 -0.73
N LEU A 328 -0.74 -5.12 0.42
CA LEU A 328 -0.55 -5.76 1.71
C LEU A 328 -1.90 -5.94 2.43
N LEU A 329 -1.98 -6.92 3.33
CA LEU A 329 -3.12 -7.07 4.24
C LEU A 329 -2.97 -6.08 5.41
N SER A 330 -3.89 -5.13 5.51
CA SER A 330 -3.96 -4.18 6.63
C SER A 330 -5.02 -4.63 7.64
N SER A 331 -4.63 -4.78 8.91
CA SER A 331 -5.54 -5.22 9.99
C SER A 331 -5.61 -4.16 11.09
N PHE A 332 -6.79 -3.57 11.28
CA PHE A 332 -7.03 -2.52 12.26
C PHE A 332 -7.82 -3.05 13.46
N GLY A 333 -7.22 -3.02 14.65
CA GLY A 333 -7.89 -3.36 15.90
C GLY A 333 -8.55 -2.12 16.50
N ILE A 334 -9.87 -2.16 16.72
CA ILE A 334 -10.64 -1.02 17.23
C ILE A 334 -11.03 -1.28 18.68
N ARG A 335 -10.93 -0.25 19.52
CA ARG A 335 -11.41 -0.27 20.91
C ARG A 335 -12.32 0.92 21.17
N MET A 336 -13.57 0.66 21.53
CA MET A 336 -14.51 1.71 21.90
C MET A 336 -14.17 2.28 23.28
N LYS A 337 -14.08 3.61 23.38
CA LYS A 337 -13.96 4.35 24.64
C LYS A 337 -15.02 5.44 24.67
N LYS A 338 -15.96 5.34 25.61
CA LYS A 338 -16.99 6.37 25.84
C LYS A 338 -16.58 7.25 27.03
N ILE A 339 -16.67 8.57 26.87
CA ILE A 339 -16.41 9.54 27.93
C ILE A 339 -17.69 10.35 28.10
N GLU A 340 -18.25 10.34 29.31
CA GLU A 340 -19.40 11.16 29.67
C GLU A 340 -18.94 12.19 30.72
N ARG A 341 -19.21 13.47 30.46
CA ARG A 341 -18.89 14.57 31.38
C ARG A 341 -20.17 15.23 31.86
N LEU A 342 -20.17 15.68 33.12
CA LEU A 342 -21.28 16.43 33.67
C LEU A 342 -21.25 17.88 33.15
N PRO A 343 -22.41 18.48 32.86
CA PRO A 343 -22.52 19.90 32.50
C PRO A 343 -22.35 20.79 33.75
N GLN A 344 -22.57 22.10 33.59
CA GLN A 344 -22.50 23.07 34.67
C GLN A 344 -23.41 22.64 35.85
N PRO A 345 -22.95 22.76 37.12
CA PRO A 345 -21.74 23.45 37.63
C PRO A 345 -20.44 22.63 37.64
N TYR A 346 -20.47 21.37 37.21
CA TYR A 346 -19.31 20.47 37.34
C TYR A 346 -18.31 20.58 36.18
N GLY A 347 -18.70 21.20 35.07
CA GLY A 347 -17.83 21.53 33.94
C GLY A 347 -18.58 22.25 32.82
N ASP A 348 -17.85 22.70 31.79
CA ASP A 348 -18.41 23.47 30.67
C ASP A 348 -18.89 22.57 29.52
N CYS A 349 -19.37 21.37 29.83
CA CYS A 349 -19.87 20.44 28.82
C CYS A 349 -21.25 20.87 28.31
N ILE A 350 -21.34 21.21 27.03
CA ILE A 350 -22.58 21.57 26.36
C ILE A 350 -23.12 20.33 25.64
N LYS A 351 -24.31 19.85 26.04
CA LYS A 351 -24.94 18.67 25.41
C LYS A 351 -25.56 18.99 24.05
N GLU A 352 -26.10 20.19 23.89
CA GLU A 352 -26.74 20.66 22.66
C GLU A 352 -26.05 21.93 22.19
N GLY A 353 -24.91 21.76 21.49
CA GLY A 353 -24.09 22.87 20.99
C GLY A 353 -24.50 23.38 19.62
N LYS A 354 -25.58 22.86 19.02
CA LYS A 354 -26.01 23.23 17.67
C LYS A 354 -26.53 24.68 17.65
N THR A 355 -25.74 25.58 17.08
CA THR A 355 -26.16 26.96 16.80
C THR A 355 -26.94 27.03 15.48
N LYS A 356 -27.56 28.17 15.19
CA LYS A 356 -28.24 28.41 13.90
C LYS A 356 -27.29 28.31 12.70
N ASP A 357 -26.02 28.61 12.93
CA ASP A 357 -24.96 28.63 11.92
C ASP A 357 -24.28 27.26 11.75
N TYR A 358 -24.73 26.23 12.49
CA TYR A 358 -24.17 24.88 12.38
C TYR A 358 -24.53 24.27 11.02
N ILE A 359 -23.49 24.00 10.22
CA ILE A 359 -23.63 23.57 8.82
C ILE A 359 -24.14 22.11 8.74
N TYR A 360 -23.81 21.27 9.71
CA TYR A 360 -24.12 19.84 9.73
C TYR A 360 -25.40 19.54 10.52
N LYS A 361 -26.52 20.11 10.08
CA LYS A 361 -27.80 20.12 10.82
C LYS A 361 -28.26 18.72 11.25
N ASP A 362 -28.05 17.73 10.39
CA ASP A 362 -28.51 16.34 10.59
C ASP A 362 -27.55 15.49 11.44
N GLN A 363 -26.39 16.02 11.82
CA GLN A 363 -25.34 15.29 12.55
C GLN A 363 -25.23 15.78 13.98
N ILE A 364 -24.71 14.97 14.92
CA ILE A 364 -24.54 15.42 16.31
C ILE A 364 -23.50 16.54 16.41
N TYR A 365 -23.65 17.38 17.44
CA TYR A 365 -22.66 18.41 17.72
C TYR A 365 -21.33 17.76 18.13
N SER A 366 -20.25 18.14 17.46
CA SER A 366 -18.89 17.72 17.77
C SER A 366 -17.92 18.92 17.74
N LEU A 367 -16.75 18.78 18.37
CA LEU A 367 -15.78 19.87 18.52
C LEU A 367 -14.99 20.13 17.24
N GLU A 368 -14.92 19.15 16.35
CA GLU A 368 -14.26 19.24 15.03
C GLU A 368 -14.95 20.26 14.12
N VAL A 369 -16.18 20.66 14.46
CA VAL A 369 -17.10 21.44 13.63
C VAL A 369 -17.53 22.73 14.34
N ARG A 370 -16.81 23.14 15.37
CA ARG A 370 -17.17 24.29 16.21
C ARG A 370 -16.90 25.62 15.53
#